data_AF-A0A078L4Y6-F1
#
_entry.id   AF-A0A078L4Y6-F1
#
_cell.length_a   1.000
_cell.length_b   1.000
_cell.length_c   1.000
_cell.angle_alpha   90.00
_cell.angle_beta   90.00
_cell.angle_gamma   90.00
#
_symmetry.space_group_name_H-M   'P 1'
#
loop_
_entity.id
_entity.type
_entity.pdbx_description
1 polymer ?
#
loop_
_entity_poly.entity_id
_entity_poly.type
_entity_poly.pdbx_seq_one_letter_code
_entity_poly.pdbx_strand_id
1 'polypeptide(L)'
;MTTQFYMVASALPRMPASFKVEAPPISRIQLEKRLKLLPAENLALAYALEYLLWQSWFMPQKSFSSTKEAYIKLLKTDSPFIHKTVHWFMDLRSLFAALRLRKEKKAPPANPQECWLSHWNHQLIQHWDEPDFGLKGVYPWLSKVASDLEKEDTSAVEEFLLDYIWHYLSIIELRHYFDFEALMIYLLRWNLIHYWSKFNSNLADNFDELVKALIHDDIKGLVL
;
A
#
# COMPACT_ATOMS: atom_id res chain seq x y z
N MET A 1 -2.14 -11.44 28.33
CA MET A 1 -1.15 -10.72 27.50
C MET A 1 0.15 -11.52 27.52
N THR A 2 0.68 -11.87 26.35
CA THR A 2 1.86 -12.75 26.23
C THR A 2 3.14 -11.93 26.31
N THR A 3 4.06 -12.28 27.22
CA THR A 3 5.37 -11.60 27.44
C THR A 3 6.17 -11.37 26.15
N GLN A 4 5.98 -12.21 25.14
CA GLN A 4 6.63 -12.10 23.82
C GLN A 4 6.23 -10.84 23.05
N PHE A 5 4.96 -10.40 23.08
CA PHE A 5 4.55 -9.19 22.37
C PHE A 5 5.19 -7.93 22.94
N TYR A 6 5.24 -7.84 24.27
CA TYR A 6 5.97 -6.78 24.98
C TYR A 6 7.45 -6.76 24.61
N MET A 7 8.10 -7.93 24.60
CA MET A 7 9.51 -8.04 24.27
C MET A 7 9.80 -7.55 22.84
N VAL A 8 8.99 -7.98 21.86
CA VAL A 8 9.16 -7.56 20.47
C VAL A 8 8.90 -6.06 20.32
N ALA A 9 7.77 -5.56 20.84
CA ALA A 9 7.40 -4.15 20.75
C ALA A 9 8.44 -3.23 21.40
N SER A 10 8.97 -3.61 22.57
CA SER A 10 10.00 -2.84 23.28
C SER A 10 11.36 -2.88 22.57
N ALA A 11 11.62 -3.91 21.75
CA ALA A 11 12.85 -4.02 20.97
C ALA A 11 12.80 -3.22 19.65
N LEU A 12 11.62 -2.75 19.23
CA LEU A 12 11.45 -1.98 18.01
C LEU A 12 11.72 -0.48 18.26
N PRO A 13 12.46 0.20 17.37
CA PRO A 13 12.64 1.65 17.47
C PRO A 13 11.32 2.36 17.23
N ARG A 14 11.24 3.61 17.69
CA ARG A 14 10.03 4.43 17.49
C ARG A 14 9.78 4.67 15.99
N MET A 15 8.54 4.46 15.56
CA MET A 15 8.10 4.81 14.21
C MET A 15 8.12 6.34 14.02
N PRO A 16 8.67 6.86 12.91
CA PRO A 16 8.57 8.28 12.56
C PRO A 16 7.11 8.76 12.47
N ALA A 17 6.91 10.07 12.57
CA ALA A 17 5.57 10.67 12.48
C ALA A 17 5.00 10.65 11.03
N SER A 18 5.88 10.62 10.02
CA SER A 18 5.55 10.57 8.60
C SER A 18 6.34 9.46 7.91
N PHE A 19 5.82 8.91 6.80
CA PHE A 19 6.58 7.98 5.98
C PHE A 19 7.62 8.67 5.08
N LYS A 20 7.52 10.00 4.93
CA LYS A 20 8.41 10.82 4.09
C LYS A 20 9.75 11.07 4.80
N VAL A 21 10.47 9.99 5.05
CA VAL A 21 11.81 9.97 5.64
C VAL A 21 12.76 9.21 4.71
N GLU A 22 14.06 9.50 4.82
CA GLU A 22 15.08 8.94 3.93
C GLU A 22 15.22 7.42 4.05
N ALA A 23 15.02 6.86 5.25
CA ALA A 23 15.16 5.43 5.48
C ALA A 23 14.26 4.94 6.63
N PRO A 24 13.89 3.63 6.62
CA PRO A 24 13.17 3.03 7.74
C PRO A 24 13.99 3.06 9.05
N PRO A 25 13.32 3.11 10.22
CA PRO A 25 13.99 3.23 11.53
C PRO A 25 14.81 2.00 11.93
N ILE A 26 14.68 0.89 11.18
CA ILE A 26 15.34 -0.39 11.40
C ILE A 26 15.51 -1.08 10.05
N SER A 27 16.61 -1.81 9.84
CA SER A 27 16.79 -2.57 8.60
C SER A 27 15.83 -3.76 8.53
N ARG A 28 15.50 -4.22 7.30
CA ARG A 28 14.61 -5.38 7.10
C ARG A 28 15.10 -6.62 7.86
N ILE A 29 16.40 -6.91 7.78
CA ILE A 29 17.04 -8.05 8.47
C ILE A 29 16.84 -7.96 9.98
N GLN A 30 17.01 -6.76 10.54
CA GLN A 30 16.86 -6.54 11.98
C GLN A 30 15.39 -6.60 12.44
N LEU A 31 14.45 -6.17 11.61
CA LEU A 31 13.02 -6.30 11.85
C LEU A 31 12.61 -7.78 11.87
N GLU A 32 13.02 -8.55 10.87
CA GLU A 32 12.73 -10.00 10.80
C GLU A 32 13.32 -10.77 11.98
N LYS A 33 14.53 -10.42 12.42
CA LYS A 33 15.13 -11.02 13.64
C LYS A 33 14.25 -10.82 14.87
N ARG A 34 13.62 -9.65 15.02
CA ARG A 34 12.73 -9.33 16.14
C ARG A 34 11.38 -10.03 16.00
N LEU A 35 10.78 -10.04 14.80
CA LEU A 35 9.53 -10.75 14.53
C LEU A 35 9.64 -12.26 14.79
N LYS A 36 10.80 -12.86 14.55
CA LYS A 36 11.07 -14.28 14.87
C LYS A 36 10.97 -14.65 16.35
N LEU A 37 10.88 -13.67 17.25
CA LEU A 37 10.62 -13.91 18.68
C LEU A 37 9.13 -14.17 18.98
N LEU A 38 8.24 -13.94 18.01
CA LEU A 38 6.82 -14.26 18.12
C LEU A 38 6.58 -15.77 18.08
N PRO A 39 5.46 -16.26 18.65
CA PRO A 39 4.98 -17.60 18.39
C PRO A 39 4.90 -17.89 16.88
N ALA A 40 5.17 -19.13 16.49
CA ALA A 40 5.19 -19.53 15.09
C ALA A 40 3.87 -19.23 14.36
N GLU A 41 2.73 -19.37 15.06
CA GLU A 41 1.41 -19.03 14.53
C GLU A 41 1.26 -17.54 14.22
N ASN A 42 1.69 -16.66 15.15
CA ASN A 42 1.64 -15.22 14.96
C ASN A 42 2.63 -14.76 13.88
N LEU A 43 3.82 -15.36 13.82
CA LEU A 43 4.80 -15.07 12.78
C LEU A 43 4.27 -15.45 11.39
N ALA A 44 3.65 -16.63 11.26
CA ALA A 44 3.04 -17.06 10.01
C ALA A 44 1.88 -16.13 9.60
N LEU A 45 1.06 -15.71 10.56
CA LEU A 45 -0.03 -14.77 10.34
C LEU A 45 0.49 -13.39 9.92
N ALA A 46 1.57 -12.93 10.52
CA ALA A 46 2.22 -11.67 10.18
C ALA A 46 2.70 -11.63 8.74
N TYR A 47 3.40 -12.68 8.30
CA TYR A 47 3.86 -12.76 6.92
C TYR A 47 2.72 -12.96 5.93
N ALA A 48 1.65 -13.67 6.30
CA ALA A 48 0.46 -13.79 5.46
C ALA A 48 -0.23 -12.42 5.27
N LEU A 49 -0.36 -11.63 6.33
CA LEU A 49 -0.89 -10.27 6.28
C LEU A 49 0.00 -9.36 5.43
N GLU A 50 1.29 -9.30 5.73
CA GLU A 50 2.23 -8.49 4.96
C GLU A 50 2.23 -8.86 3.47
N TYR A 51 2.22 -10.17 3.18
CA TYR A 51 2.14 -10.66 1.82
C TYR A 51 0.88 -10.13 1.10
N LEU A 52 -0.28 -10.33 1.70
CA LEU A 52 -1.55 -9.96 1.07
C LEU A 52 -1.69 -8.44 0.93
N LEU A 53 -1.39 -7.69 1.99
CA LEU A 53 -1.69 -6.25 2.04
C LEU A 53 -0.63 -5.40 1.34
N TRP A 54 0.62 -5.87 1.28
CA TRP A 54 1.73 -5.10 0.73
C TRP A 54 2.33 -5.75 -0.51
N GLN A 55 2.89 -6.95 -0.37
CA GLN A 55 3.67 -7.56 -1.46
C GLN A 55 2.81 -7.83 -2.70
N SER A 56 1.57 -8.28 -2.52
CA SER A 56 0.67 -8.53 -3.64
C SER A 56 0.35 -7.26 -4.45
N TRP A 57 0.45 -6.07 -3.84
CA TRP A 57 0.14 -4.78 -4.47
C TRP A 57 1.32 -4.22 -5.22
N PHE A 58 2.46 -4.13 -4.55
CA PHE A 58 3.64 -3.43 -5.09
C PHE A 58 4.61 -4.38 -5.82
N MET A 59 4.32 -5.68 -5.90
CA MET A 59 5.08 -6.67 -6.67
C MET A 59 4.14 -7.51 -7.57
N PRO A 60 3.66 -6.95 -8.70
CA PRO A 60 2.54 -7.50 -9.50
C PRO A 60 2.84 -8.78 -10.27
N GLN A 61 4.02 -9.40 -10.10
CA GLN A 61 4.40 -10.64 -10.79
C GLN A 61 3.61 -11.90 -10.35
N LYS A 62 2.61 -11.76 -9.46
CA LYS A 62 1.90 -12.88 -8.83
C LYS A 62 0.47 -13.01 -9.31
N SER A 63 0.03 -14.26 -9.48
CA SER A 63 -1.31 -14.61 -9.95
C SER A 63 -2.40 -14.15 -8.97
N PHE A 64 -3.50 -13.63 -9.53
CA PHE A 64 -4.70 -13.23 -8.77
C PHE A 64 -5.24 -14.38 -7.89
N SER A 65 -5.20 -15.62 -8.37
CA SER A 65 -5.66 -16.80 -7.62
C SER A 65 -4.94 -16.95 -6.28
N SER A 66 -3.61 -16.75 -6.26
CA SER A 66 -2.82 -16.81 -5.02
C SER A 66 -3.19 -15.71 -4.01
N THR A 67 -3.56 -14.52 -4.52
CA THR A 67 -4.02 -13.40 -3.70
C THR A 67 -5.38 -13.71 -3.10
N LYS A 68 -6.30 -14.28 -3.89
CA LYS A 68 -7.63 -14.72 -3.45
C LYS A 68 -7.57 -15.83 -2.40
N GLU A 69 -6.68 -16.80 -2.57
CA GLU A 69 -6.45 -17.85 -1.57
C GLU A 69 -5.94 -17.29 -0.24
N ALA A 70 -4.95 -16.38 -0.28
CA ALA A 70 -4.43 -15.73 0.92
C ALA A 70 -5.51 -14.89 1.63
N TYR A 71 -6.33 -14.18 0.86
CA TYR A 71 -7.49 -13.43 1.36
C TYR A 71 -8.49 -14.34 2.09
N ILE A 72 -8.94 -15.42 1.44
CA ILE A 72 -9.87 -16.38 2.06
C ILE A 72 -9.27 -17.00 3.32
N LYS A 73 -7.98 -17.33 3.30
CA LYS A 73 -7.29 -17.90 4.48
C LYS A 73 -7.27 -16.92 5.65
N LEU A 74 -6.99 -15.64 5.41
CA LEU A 74 -6.98 -14.62 6.46
C LEU A 74 -8.38 -14.33 7.03
N LEU A 75 -9.42 -14.40 6.20
CA LEU A 75 -10.81 -14.23 6.65
C LEU A 75 -11.40 -15.43 7.41
N LYS A 76 -10.66 -16.55 7.50
CA LYS A 76 -11.02 -17.68 8.37
C LYS A 76 -10.45 -17.55 9.78
N THR A 77 -9.69 -16.49 10.06
CA THR A 77 -9.15 -16.25 11.40
C THR A 77 -10.20 -15.58 12.29
N ASP A 78 -10.17 -15.84 13.59
CA ASP A 78 -11.12 -15.22 14.53
C ASP A 78 -10.67 -13.81 14.97
N SER A 79 -10.08 -13.02 14.07
CA SER A 79 -9.57 -11.68 14.38
C SER A 79 -10.37 -10.59 13.66
N PRO A 80 -11.21 -9.82 14.39
CA PRO A 80 -11.92 -8.67 13.83
C PRO A 80 -10.98 -7.59 13.26
N PHE A 81 -9.78 -7.45 13.84
CA PHE A 81 -8.76 -6.55 13.33
C PHE A 81 -8.30 -6.95 11.93
N ILE A 82 -7.99 -8.24 11.75
CA ILE A 82 -7.55 -8.77 10.45
C ILE A 82 -8.63 -8.57 9.41
N HIS A 83 -9.88 -8.91 9.72
CA HIS A 83 -10.99 -8.77 8.77
C HIS A 83 -11.15 -7.32 8.32
N LYS A 84 -11.23 -6.38 9.26
CA LYS A 84 -11.39 -4.95 8.95
C LYS A 84 -10.22 -4.40 8.13
N THR A 85 -8.99 -4.77 8.50
CA THR A 85 -7.78 -4.28 7.82
C THR A 85 -7.68 -4.85 6.41
N VAL A 86 -7.87 -6.17 6.26
CA VAL A 86 -7.83 -6.83 4.96
C VAL A 86 -8.88 -6.26 4.03
N HIS A 87 -10.13 -6.13 4.49
CA HIS A 87 -11.19 -5.54 3.69
C HIS A 87 -10.88 -4.11 3.25
N TRP A 88 -10.42 -3.25 4.17
CA TRP A 88 -10.09 -1.87 3.85
C TRP A 88 -9.01 -1.76 2.76
N PHE A 89 -7.93 -2.54 2.87
CA PHE A 89 -6.86 -2.56 1.87
C PHE A 89 -7.34 -3.14 0.54
N MET A 90 -8.14 -4.20 0.55
CA MET A 90 -8.64 -4.82 -0.67
C MET A 90 -9.65 -3.92 -1.40
N ASP A 91 -10.50 -3.20 -0.66
CA ASP A 91 -11.37 -2.16 -1.23
C ASP A 91 -10.55 -1.05 -1.87
N LEU A 92 -9.54 -0.52 -1.16
CA LEU A 92 -8.65 0.50 -1.72
C LEU A 92 -7.95 0.01 -3.00
N ARG A 93 -7.45 -1.23 -3.00
CA ARG A 93 -6.81 -1.85 -4.16
C ARG A 93 -7.73 -1.90 -5.37
N SER A 94 -8.95 -2.33 -5.13
CA SER A 94 -9.96 -2.51 -6.17
C SER A 94 -10.39 -1.18 -6.76
N LEU A 95 -10.52 -0.14 -5.94
CA LEU A 95 -10.79 1.23 -6.40
C LEU A 95 -9.68 1.73 -7.32
N PHE A 96 -8.41 1.60 -6.92
CA PHE A 96 -7.27 2.01 -7.76
C PHE A 96 -7.15 1.16 -9.04
N ALA A 97 -7.44 -0.13 -8.97
CA ALA A 97 -7.47 -0.99 -10.16
C ALA A 97 -8.56 -0.56 -11.15
N ALA A 98 -9.77 -0.27 -10.66
CA ALA A 98 -10.87 0.24 -11.48
C ALA A 98 -10.52 1.58 -12.13
N LEU A 99 -9.96 2.53 -11.36
CA LEU A 99 -9.50 3.82 -11.89
C LEU A 99 -8.46 3.65 -13.00
N ARG A 100 -7.48 2.76 -12.82
CA ARG A 100 -6.44 2.48 -13.82
C ARG A 100 -7.00 1.85 -15.09
N LEU A 101 -7.89 0.87 -14.97
CA LEU A 101 -8.56 0.26 -16.14
C LEU A 101 -9.38 1.30 -16.92
N ARG A 102 -10.08 2.18 -16.22
CA ARG A 102 -10.85 3.24 -16.88
C ARG A 102 -9.96 4.26 -17.58
N LYS A 103 -8.85 4.68 -16.97
CA LYS A 103 -7.82 5.51 -17.62
C LYS A 103 -7.33 4.87 -18.92
N GLU A 104 -7.11 3.55 -18.89
CA GLU A 104 -6.72 2.77 -20.08
C GLU A 104 -7.87 2.54 -21.08
N LYS A 105 -9.03 3.17 -20.87
CA LYS A 105 -10.25 3.04 -21.70
C LYS A 105 -10.73 1.59 -21.84
N LYS A 106 -10.42 0.74 -20.88
CA LYS A 106 -10.91 -0.64 -20.83
C LYS A 106 -12.35 -0.66 -20.31
N ALA A 107 -13.13 -1.59 -20.83
CA ALA A 107 -14.45 -1.90 -20.32
C ALA A 107 -14.36 -2.45 -18.87
N PRO A 108 -15.43 -2.32 -18.07
CA PRO A 108 -15.50 -3.00 -16.78
C PRO A 108 -15.29 -4.52 -17.00
N PRO A 109 -14.60 -5.22 -16.07
CA PRO A 109 -14.36 -6.64 -16.21
C PRO A 109 -15.67 -7.43 -16.21
N ALA A 110 -15.81 -8.38 -17.14
CA ALA A 110 -16.98 -9.27 -17.21
C ALA A 110 -17.14 -10.12 -15.93
N ASN A 111 -16.02 -10.51 -15.32
CA ASN A 111 -15.96 -11.26 -14.06
C ASN A 111 -15.20 -10.47 -12.98
N PRO A 112 -15.84 -9.50 -12.28
CA PRO A 112 -15.17 -8.67 -11.28
C PRO A 112 -14.52 -9.48 -10.14
N GLN A 113 -15.13 -10.61 -9.78
CA GLN A 113 -14.65 -11.52 -8.72
C GLN A 113 -13.36 -12.28 -9.06
N GLU A 114 -12.90 -12.18 -10.32
CA GLU A 114 -11.64 -12.73 -10.83
C GLU A 114 -10.60 -11.62 -11.07
N CYS A 115 -10.99 -10.35 -10.95
CA CYS A 115 -10.12 -9.21 -11.17
C CYS A 115 -9.71 -8.53 -9.86
N TRP A 116 -10.62 -8.46 -8.89
CA TRP A 116 -10.36 -7.78 -7.64
C TRP A 116 -11.19 -8.35 -6.48
N LEU A 117 -10.86 -7.90 -5.26
CA LEU A 117 -11.48 -8.34 -4.01
C LEU A 117 -12.05 -7.10 -3.33
N SER A 118 -13.35 -6.87 -3.45
CA SER A 118 -13.97 -5.67 -2.88
C SER A 118 -15.44 -5.89 -2.53
N HIS A 119 -15.91 -5.15 -1.53
CA HIS A 119 -17.33 -5.04 -1.22
C HIS A 119 -18.09 -4.15 -2.20
N TRP A 120 -17.38 -3.28 -2.90
CA TRP A 120 -17.94 -2.32 -3.85
C TRP A 120 -18.05 -2.87 -5.27
N ASN A 121 -17.95 -4.21 -5.44
CA ASN A 121 -18.00 -4.86 -6.75
C ASN A 121 -19.20 -4.43 -7.60
N HIS A 122 -20.38 -4.33 -6.98
CA HIS A 122 -21.58 -3.94 -7.70
C HIS A 122 -21.52 -2.47 -8.14
N GLN A 123 -21.16 -1.57 -7.23
CA GLN A 123 -21.07 -0.14 -7.48
C GLN A 123 -20.01 0.20 -8.54
N LEU A 124 -18.83 -0.43 -8.44
CA LEU A 124 -17.75 -0.27 -9.42
C LEU A 124 -18.22 -0.55 -10.85
N ILE A 125 -19.05 -1.59 -11.03
CA ILE A 125 -19.52 -2.00 -12.36
C ILE A 125 -20.73 -1.17 -12.81
N GLN A 126 -21.68 -0.95 -11.91
CA GLN A 126 -22.92 -0.23 -12.22
C GLN A 126 -22.67 1.24 -12.56
N HIS A 127 -21.75 1.88 -11.84
CA HIS A 127 -21.42 3.29 -11.98
C HIS A 127 -20.05 3.50 -12.65
N TRP A 128 -19.65 2.58 -13.55
CA TRP A 128 -18.32 2.57 -14.18
C TRP A 128 -17.93 3.92 -14.82
N ASP A 129 -18.91 4.56 -15.48
CA ASP A 129 -18.71 5.81 -16.21
C ASP A 129 -18.73 7.06 -15.31
N GLU A 130 -19.12 6.92 -14.03
CA GLU A 130 -19.10 8.02 -13.07
C GLU A 130 -17.70 8.19 -12.47
N PRO A 131 -17.11 9.41 -12.40
CA PRO A 131 -15.75 9.63 -11.94
C PRO A 131 -15.41 9.01 -10.57
N ASP A 132 -16.39 8.89 -9.69
CA ASP A 132 -16.27 8.35 -8.33
C ASP A 132 -17.00 7.00 -8.14
N PHE A 133 -17.47 6.35 -9.21
CA PHE A 133 -18.24 5.11 -9.16
C PHE A 133 -19.48 5.17 -8.26
N GLY A 134 -20.07 6.36 -8.08
CA GLY A 134 -21.18 6.57 -7.14
C GLY A 134 -20.76 6.50 -5.66
N LEU A 135 -19.46 6.47 -5.38
CA LEU A 135 -18.91 6.28 -4.02
C LEU A 135 -18.42 7.58 -3.37
N LYS A 136 -18.77 8.76 -3.90
CA LYS A 136 -18.33 10.06 -3.37
C LYS A 136 -18.57 10.24 -1.88
N GLY A 137 -19.68 9.72 -1.36
CA GLY A 137 -20.02 9.83 0.06
C GLY A 137 -19.07 9.06 0.99
N VAL A 138 -18.45 7.98 0.49
CA VAL A 138 -17.52 7.14 1.25
C VAL A 138 -16.06 7.50 0.93
N TYR A 139 -15.77 7.78 -0.35
CA TYR A 139 -14.45 8.13 -0.84
C TYR A 139 -14.49 9.45 -1.63
N PRO A 140 -14.59 10.60 -0.94
CA PRO A 140 -14.67 11.92 -1.60
C PRO A 140 -13.48 12.25 -2.51
N TRP A 141 -12.36 11.55 -2.31
CA TRP A 141 -11.11 11.74 -3.05
C TRP A 141 -11.09 11.08 -4.43
N LEU A 142 -12.04 10.20 -4.76
CA LEU A 142 -12.00 9.41 -6.01
C LEU A 142 -11.93 10.29 -7.26
N SER A 143 -12.76 11.34 -7.35
CA SER A 143 -12.77 12.24 -8.51
C SER A 143 -11.43 12.98 -8.68
N LYS A 144 -10.78 13.35 -7.58
CA LYS A 144 -9.47 14.01 -7.61
C LYS A 144 -8.41 13.05 -8.16
N VAL A 145 -8.31 11.84 -7.59
CA VAL A 145 -7.32 10.84 -8.02
C VAL A 145 -7.56 10.40 -9.46
N ALA A 146 -8.82 10.29 -9.89
CA ALA A 146 -9.15 10.06 -11.30
C ALA A 146 -8.58 11.16 -12.21
N SER A 147 -8.72 12.44 -11.83
CA SER A 147 -8.14 13.55 -12.58
C SER A 147 -6.61 13.55 -12.59
N ASP A 148 -5.98 13.22 -11.46
CA ASP A 148 -4.51 13.16 -11.35
C ASP A 148 -3.96 12.00 -12.21
N LEU A 149 -4.67 10.87 -12.29
CA LEU A 149 -4.34 9.76 -13.18
C LEU A 149 -4.41 10.12 -14.66
N GLU A 150 -5.42 10.88 -15.09
CA GLU A 150 -5.56 11.37 -16.47
C GLU A 150 -4.43 12.33 -16.88
N LYS A 151 -3.89 13.10 -15.92
CA LYS A 151 -2.73 13.99 -16.13
C LYS A 151 -1.39 13.27 -16.13
N GLU A 152 -1.40 11.95 -15.94
CA GLU A 152 -0.20 11.11 -15.81
C GLU A 152 0.74 11.49 -14.66
N ASP A 153 0.21 12.21 -13.65
CA ASP A 153 0.95 12.58 -12.45
C ASP A 153 1.08 11.39 -11.49
N THR A 154 1.94 10.44 -11.89
CA THR A 154 2.15 9.18 -11.17
C THR A 154 2.67 9.43 -9.76
N SER A 155 3.52 10.45 -9.58
CA SER A 155 4.06 10.83 -8.29
C SER A 155 2.98 11.32 -7.34
N ALA A 156 2.09 12.21 -7.78
CA ALA A 156 1.01 12.71 -6.93
C ALA A 156 0.02 11.60 -6.54
N VAL A 157 -0.29 10.68 -7.46
CA VAL A 157 -1.17 9.54 -7.19
C VAL A 157 -0.54 8.59 -6.17
N GLU A 158 0.75 8.29 -6.31
CA GLU A 158 1.48 7.40 -5.41
C GLU A 158 1.64 8.02 -4.01
N GLU A 159 2.02 9.29 -3.94
CA GLU A 159 2.11 10.05 -2.69
C GLU A 159 0.76 10.09 -1.96
N PHE A 160 -0.33 10.36 -2.69
CA PHE A 160 -1.68 10.34 -2.12
C PHE A 160 -2.04 8.96 -1.57
N LEU A 161 -1.76 7.88 -2.31
CA LEU A 161 -2.05 6.52 -1.87
C LEU A 161 -1.32 6.19 -0.56
N LEU A 162 -0.02 6.52 -0.48
CA LEU A 162 0.79 6.26 0.70
C LEU A 162 0.37 7.12 1.90
N ASP A 163 0.04 8.40 1.69
CA ASP A 163 -0.54 9.27 2.72
C ASP A 163 -1.86 8.71 3.25
N TYR A 164 -2.74 8.23 2.36
CA TYR A 164 -4.03 7.66 2.74
C TYR A 164 -3.87 6.37 3.58
N ILE A 165 -2.96 5.48 3.18
CA ILE A 165 -2.64 4.27 3.95
C ILE A 165 -1.99 4.61 5.29
N TRP A 166 -1.03 5.54 5.29
CA TRP A 166 -0.34 5.96 6.52
C TRP A 166 -1.32 6.53 7.55
N HIS A 167 -2.25 7.37 7.10
CA HIS A 167 -3.26 7.97 7.98
C HIS A 167 -4.20 6.91 8.56
N TYR A 168 -4.68 5.98 7.73
CA TYR A 168 -5.50 4.86 8.19
C TYR A 168 -4.78 4.01 9.25
N LEU A 169 -3.53 3.63 8.99
CA LEU A 169 -2.71 2.84 9.92
C LEU A 169 -2.47 3.60 11.24
N SER A 170 -2.21 4.91 11.17
CA SER A 170 -1.99 5.76 12.35
C SER A 170 -3.25 5.88 13.21
N ILE A 171 -4.44 5.93 12.61
CA ILE A 171 -5.71 5.97 13.35
C ILE A 171 -5.95 4.66 14.09
N ILE A 172 -5.79 3.52 13.41
CA ILE A 172 -6.10 2.22 14.02
C ILE A 172 -5.07 1.84 15.10
N GLU A 173 -3.82 2.33 15.00
CA GLU A 173 -2.77 2.16 16.00
C GLU A 173 -3.15 2.69 17.38
N LEU A 174 -3.94 3.77 17.46
CA LEU A 174 -4.32 4.40 18.74
C LEU A 174 -5.05 3.46 19.72
N ARG A 175 -5.52 2.30 19.24
CA ARG A 175 -6.22 1.29 20.05
C ARG A 175 -5.31 0.13 20.48
N HIS A 176 -4.05 0.14 20.08
CA HIS A 176 -3.11 -0.97 20.21
C HIS A 176 -1.78 -0.48 20.80
N TYR A 177 -1.18 -1.28 21.67
CA TYR A 177 0.06 -0.90 22.37
C TYR A 177 1.11 -2.01 22.31
N PHE A 178 0.83 -3.12 23.00
CA PHE A 178 1.75 -4.25 23.16
C PHE A 178 1.05 -5.58 22.81
N ASP A 179 0.33 -5.57 21.70
CA ASP A 179 -0.40 -6.71 21.15
C ASP A 179 0.10 -7.05 19.75
N PHE A 180 -0.46 -8.11 19.18
CA PHE A 180 -0.08 -8.56 17.84
C PHE A 180 -0.43 -7.51 16.78
N GLU A 181 -1.57 -6.85 16.93
CA GLU A 181 -2.09 -5.80 16.06
C GLU A 181 -1.15 -4.61 15.97
N ALA A 182 -0.62 -4.11 17.10
CA ALA A 182 0.40 -3.05 17.12
C ALA A 182 1.63 -3.43 16.29
N LEU A 183 2.09 -4.67 16.41
CA LEU A 183 3.24 -5.17 15.64
C LEU A 183 2.94 -5.24 14.14
N MET A 184 1.70 -5.59 13.76
CA MET A 184 1.29 -5.65 12.36
C MET A 184 1.19 -4.25 11.75
N ILE A 185 0.65 -3.30 12.50
CA ILE A 185 0.60 -1.91 12.09
C ILE A 185 2.02 -1.36 11.92
N TYR A 186 2.91 -1.64 12.87
CA TYR A 186 4.32 -1.27 12.77
C TYR A 186 4.97 -1.83 11.50
N LEU A 187 4.77 -3.12 11.20
CA LEU A 187 5.31 -3.78 10.01
C LEU A 187 4.79 -3.14 8.72
N LEU A 188 3.49 -2.85 8.64
CA LEU A 188 2.90 -2.18 7.48
C LEU A 188 3.42 -0.74 7.33
N ARG A 189 3.52 0.04 8.41
CA ARG A 189 4.10 1.39 8.36
C ARG A 189 5.58 1.38 7.96
N TRP A 190 6.34 0.39 8.43
CA TRP A 190 7.71 0.17 8.00
C TRP A 190 7.81 -0.07 6.49
N ASN A 191 6.89 -0.88 5.94
CA ASN A 191 6.83 -1.16 4.51
C ASN A 191 6.56 0.09 3.67
N LEU A 192 5.70 0.99 4.14
CA LEU A 192 5.45 2.29 3.49
C LEU A 192 6.73 3.13 3.41
N ILE A 193 7.45 3.29 4.53
CA ILE A 193 8.71 4.04 4.56
C ILE A 193 9.72 3.41 3.60
N HIS A 194 9.87 2.09 3.67
CA HIS A 194 10.83 1.37 2.84
C HIS A 194 10.51 1.53 1.35
N TYR A 195 9.24 1.47 0.95
CA TYR A 195 8.85 1.73 -0.43
C TYR A 195 9.10 3.18 -0.84
N TRP A 196 8.67 4.15 -0.03
CA TRP A 196 8.87 5.57 -0.32
C TRP A 196 10.34 5.94 -0.47
N SER A 197 11.21 5.43 0.42
CA SER A 197 12.66 5.69 0.34
C SER A 197 13.26 5.28 -1.01
N LYS A 198 12.79 4.16 -1.57
CA LYS A 198 13.22 3.67 -2.89
C LYS A 198 12.55 4.39 -4.06
N PHE A 199 11.28 4.72 -3.90
CA PHE A 199 10.54 5.46 -4.93
C PHE A 199 11.13 6.86 -5.10
N ASN A 200 11.38 7.57 -3.99
CA ASN A 200 11.94 8.91 -4.00
C ASN A 200 13.39 8.94 -4.48
N SER A 201 14.21 7.94 -4.12
CA SER A 201 15.57 7.85 -4.66
C SER A 201 15.57 7.72 -6.18
N ASN A 202 14.72 6.84 -6.74
CA ASN A 202 14.62 6.67 -8.18
C ASN A 202 14.10 7.93 -8.89
N LEU A 203 13.18 8.67 -8.27
CA LEU A 203 12.73 9.95 -8.80
C LEU A 203 13.86 10.99 -8.86
N ALA A 204 14.67 11.07 -7.81
CA ALA A 204 15.83 11.96 -7.77
C ALA A 204 16.86 11.59 -8.84
N ASP A 205 17.17 10.29 -8.99
CA ASP A 205 18.11 9.80 -9.99
C ASP A 205 17.62 10.11 -11.42
N ASN A 206 16.34 9.87 -11.72
CA ASN A 206 15.73 10.20 -13.01
C ASN A 206 15.75 11.71 -13.30
N PHE A 207 15.49 12.53 -12.27
CA PHE A 207 15.54 13.98 -12.41
C PHE A 207 16.97 14.46 -12.71
N ASP A 208 17.97 13.94 -12.00
CA ASP A 208 19.37 14.25 -12.23
C ASP A 208 19.83 13.85 -13.63
N GLU A 209 19.35 12.72 -14.16
CA GLU A 209 19.59 12.32 -15.55
C GLU A 209 18.95 13.27 -16.56
N LEU A 210 17.70 13.71 -16.34
CA LEU A 210 17.01 14.68 -17.19
C LEU A 210 17.71 16.05 -17.16
N VAL A 211 18.15 16.52 -15.98
CA VAL A 211 18.91 17.76 -15.83
C VAL A 211 20.25 17.66 -16.56
N LYS A 212 20.98 16.54 -16.44
CA LYS A 212 22.21 16.30 -17.19
C LYS A 212 21.98 16.28 -18.70
N ALA A 213 20.88 15.68 -19.17
CA ALA A 213 20.53 15.64 -20.59
C ALA A 213 20.24 17.05 -21.14
N LEU A 214 19.47 17.86 -20.40
CA LEU A 214 19.16 19.24 -20.78
C LEU A 214 20.42 20.13 -20.80
N ILE A 215 21.31 19.98 -19.82
CA ILE A 215 22.58 20.73 -19.76
C ILE A 215 23.54 20.28 -20.88
N HIS A 216 23.51 19.02 -21.31
CA HIS A 216 24.38 18.54 -22.40
C HIS A 216 23.86 18.88 -23.80
N ASP A 217 22.55 18.97 -24.02
CA ASP A 217 21.98 19.39 -25.31
C ASP A 217 22.14 20.90 -25.54
N ASP A 218 22.09 21.73 -24.50
CA ASP A 218 22.32 23.18 -24.62
C ASP A 218 23.79 23.55 -24.94
N ILE A 219 24.76 22.66 -24.69
CA ILE A 219 26.18 22.93 -24.95
C ILE A 219 26.58 22.59 -26.40
N LYS A 220 25.80 21.78 -27.13
CA LYS A 220 26.06 21.49 -28.56
C LYS A 220 25.58 22.59 -29.51
N GLY A 221 24.85 23.59 -29.02
CA GLY A 221 24.35 24.73 -29.81
C GLY A 221 25.20 26.00 -29.74
N LEU A 222 26.29 26.04 -28.96
CA LEU A 222 27.04 27.27 -28.66
C LEU A 222 28.56 27.20 -28.87
N VAL A 223 29.04 26.26 -29.69
CA VAL A 223 30.41 26.32 -30.21
C VAL A 223 30.34 26.34 -31.74
N LEU A 224 30.28 27.54 -32.29
CA LEU A 224 30.70 27.87 -33.65
C LEU A 224 32.20 27.60 -33.82
#